data_AF-A0A3D5A4W0-F1
#
_entry.id   AF-A0A3D5A4W0-F1
#
_cell.length_a   1.000
_cell.length_b   1.000
_cell.length_c   1.000
_cell.angle_alpha   90.00
_cell.angle_beta   90.00
_cell.angle_gamma   90.00
#
_symmetry.space_group_name_H-M   'P 1'
#
loop_
_entity.id
_entity.type
_entity.pdbx_description
1 polymer ?
#
loop_
_entity_poly.entity_id
_entity_poly.type
_entity_poly.pdbx_seq_one_letter_code
_entity_poly.pdbx_strand_id
1 'polypeptide(L)'
;MERRKLAPKETTAQEVGDLMHLAEQYLADAQVETISPDLRFTAAYQAALQLATIPLHCAGYRPVGDGRHITVFQALPLVMGEEYNAAAAYYDVCRRKRHEAEYRRVGQISEHEVSELVSAVGDFLSAVREWLAVNHPNLLGEQA
;
A
#
# COMPACT_ATOMS: atom_id res chain seq x y z
N MET A 1 14.95 15.10 -11.19
CA MET A 1 14.38 13.77 -10.90
C MET A 1 14.75 12.84 -12.03
N GLU A 2 15.56 11.80 -11.77
CA GLU A 2 16.03 10.85 -12.78
C GLU A 2 14.89 9.94 -13.30
N ARG A 3 14.72 9.94 -14.63
CA ARG A 3 13.66 9.23 -15.39
C ARG A 3 13.80 7.69 -15.44
N ARG A 4 14.46 7.04 -14.47
CA ARG A 4 14.84 5.61 -14.57
C ARG A 4 14.25 4.71 -13.47
N LYS A 5 13.00 4.95 -13.06
CA LYS A 5 12.32 4.14 -12.02
C LYS A 5 10.91 3.67 -12.36
N LEU A 6 10.36 4.04 -13.52
CA LEU A 6 9.01 3.68 -13.95
C LEU A 6 9.06 3.10 -15.38
N ALA A 7 8.53 1.90 -15.58
CA ALA A 7 8.39 1.28 -16.90
C ALA A 7 6.90 1.30 -17.35
N PRO A 8 6.59 1.66 -18.60
CA PRO A 8 5.23 1.65 -19.12
C PRO A 8 4.74 0.21 -19.36
N LYS A 9 3.60 -0.16 -18.77
CA LYS A 9 2.87 -1.42 -19.05
C LYS A 9 1.38 -1.22 -18.80
N GLU A 10 0.53 -1.65 -19.73
CA GLU A 10 -0.91 -1.70 -19.52
C GLU A 10 -1.27 -2.69 -18.40
N THR A 11 -2.13 -2.25 -17.48
CA THR A 11 -2.63 -3.04 -16.36
C THR A 11 -3.91 -3.76 -16.76
N THR A 12 -4.09 -4.99 -16.28
CA THR A 12 -5.32 -5.76 -16.49
C THR A 12 -6.21 -5.73 -15.25
N ALA A 13 -7.51 -5.98 -15.43
CA ALA A 13 -8.45 -6.13 -14.30
C ALA A 13 -8.01 -7.26 -13.34
N GLN A 14 -7.44 -8.34 -13.88
CA GLN A 14 -6.87 -9.43 -13.07
C GLN A 14 -5.72 -8.93 -12.19
N GLU A 15 -4.76 -8.18 -12.74
CA GLU A 15 -3.62 -7.66 -11.97
C GLU A 15 -4.09 -6.70 -10.85
N VAL A 16 -5.13 -5.88 -11.08
CA VAL A 16 -5.73 -5.03 -10.04
C VAL A 16 -6.44 -5.86 -8.99
N GLY A 17 -7.22 -6.85 -9.40
CA GLY A 17 -7.92 -7.78 -8.49
C GLY A 17 -6.95 -8.54 -7.59
N ASP A 18 -5.86 -9.06 -8.14
CA ASP A 18 -4.82 -9.79 -7.39
C ASP A 18 -4.17 -8.89 -6.34
N LEU A 19 -3.83 -7.64 -6.70
CA LEU A 19 -3.25 -6.67 -5.75
C LEU A 19 -4.24 -6.28 -4.65
N MET A 20 -5.53 -6.13 -5.00
CA MET A 20 -6.58 -5.81 -4.05
C MET A 20 -6.80 -6.95 -3.05
N HIS A 21 -6.92 -8.17 -3.55
CA HIS A 21 -7.06 -9.37 -2.71
C HIS A 21 -5.84 -9.54 -1.80
N LEU A 22 -4.63 -9.32 -2.31
CA LEU A 22 -3.42 -9.38 -1.50
C LEU A 22 -3.40 -8.32 -0.39
N ALA A 23 -3.86 -7.09 -0.67
CA ALA A 23 -3.99 -6.06 0.34
C ALA A 23 -4.99 -6.43 1.44
N GLU A 24 -6.14 -7.00 1.06
CA GLU A 24 -7.17 -7.46 2.00
C GLU A 24 -6.68 -8.61 2.88
N GLN A 25 -5.97 -9.56 2.28
CA GLN A 25 -5.37 -10.66 3.03
C GLN A 25 -4.37 -10.14 4.06
N TYR A 26 -3.47 -9.22 3.67
CA TYR A 26 -2.54 -8.61 4.60
C TYR A 26 -3.22 -7.81 5.72
N LEU A 27 -4.32 -7.13 5.42
CA LEU A 27 -5.15 -6.46 6.43
C LEU A 27 -5.80 -7.44 7.41
N ALA A 28 -6.25 -8.60 6.92
CA ALA A 28 -6.78 -9.66 7.77
C ALA A 28 -5.68 -10.27 8.65
N ASP A 29 -4.52 -10.56 8.09
CA ASP A 29 -3.35 -11.09 8.81
C ASP A 29 -2.88 -10.14 9.91
N ALA A 30 -2.93 -8.82 9.65
CA ALA A 30 -2.58 -7.79 10.62
C ALA A 30 -3.52 -7.74 11.85
N GLN A 31 -4.70 -8.34 11.76
CA GLN A 31 -5.68 -8.38 12.84
C GLN A 31 -5.61 -9.68 13.68
N VAL A 32 -4.75 -10.63 13.31
CA VAL A 32 -4.60 -11.89 14.05
C VAL A 32 -3.84 -11.65 15.37
N GLU A 33 -4.55 -11.50 16.48
CA GLU A 33 -4.00 -11.13 17.79
C GLU A 33 -2.95 -12.11 18.35
N THR A 34 -2.93 -13.37 17.89
CA THR A 34 -1.91 -14.35 18.31
C THR A 34 -0.54 -14.10 17.66
N ILE A 35 -0.46 -13.22 16.67
CA ILE A 35 0.77 -12.83 15.98
C ILE A 35 1.37 -11.61 16.69
N SER A 36 2.70 -11.52 16.71
CA SER A 36 3.39 -10.40 17.36
C SER A 36 3.04 -9.05 16.72
N PRO A 37 3.05 -7.95 17.50
CA PRO A 37 2.82 -6.59 16.97
C PRO A 37 3.72 -6.25 15.78
N ASP A 38 4.99 -6.64 15.84
CA ASP A 38 5.97 -6.36 14.78
C ASP A 38 5.56 -6.99 13.43
N LEU A 39 5.07 -8.24 13.46
CA LEU A 39 4.62 -8.94 12.25
C LEU A 39 3.26 -8.44 11.77
N ARG A 40 2.33 -8.14 12.69
CA ARG A 40 1.03 -7.54 12.35
C ARG A 40 1.20 -6.16 11.71
N PHE A 41 2.10 -5.34 12.23
CA PHE A 41 2.46 -4.04 11.64
C PHE A 41 3.09 -4.20 10.26
N THR A 42 3.96 -5.20 10.11
CA THR A 42 4.55 -5.53 8.80
C THR A 42 3.47 -5.92 7.79
N ALA A 43 2.49 -6.74 8.17
CA ALA A 43 1.36 -7.09 7.33
C ALA A 43 0.52 -5.86 6.95
N ALA A 44 0.12 -5.03 7.91
CA ALA A 44 -0.64 -3.80 7.64
C ALA A 44 0.12 -2.84 6.71
N TYR A 45 1.44 -2.70 6.89
CA TYR A 45 2.28 -1.92 5.99
C TYR A 45 2.32 -2.50 4.56
N GLN A 46 2.40 -3.83 4.41
CA GLN A 46 2.38 -4.46 3.10
C GLN A 46 1.03 -4.25 2.40
N ALA A 47 -0.08 -4.27 3.14
CA ALA A 47 -1.38 -3.88 2.60
C ALA A 47 -1.37 -2.45 2.04
N ALA A 48 -0.90 -1.46 2.81
CA ALA A 48 -0.75 -0.08 2.34
C ALA A 48 0.11 0.02 1.07
N LEU A 49 1.20 -0.75 0.99
CA LEU A 49 2.06 -0.75 -0.19
C LEU A 49 1.35 -1.28 -1.44
N GLN A 50 0.58 -2.37 -1.33
CA GLN A 50 -0.16 -2.90 -2.48
C GLN A 50 -1.27 -1.94 -2.90
N LEU A 51 -1.99 -1.35 -1.94
CA LEU A 51 -2.99 -0.32 -2.20
C LEU A 51 -2.41 0.88 -2.93
N ALA A 52 -1.26 1.39 -2.48
CA ALA A 52 -0.59 2.51 -3.15
C ALA A 52 0.00 2.12 -4.51
N THR A 53 0.26 0.84 -4.77
CA THR A 53 0.77 0.34 -6.06
C THR A 53 -0.32 0.32 -7.13
N ILE A 54 -1.58 0.07 -6.75
CA ILE A 54 -2.70 -0.05 -7.68
C ILE A 54 -2.93 1.21 -8.54
N PRO A 55 -3.05 2.43 -7.98
CA PRO A 55 -3.25 3.65 -8.77
C PRO A 55 -2.11 3.89 -9.76
N LEU A 56 -0.86 3.67 -9.31
CA LEU A 56 0.32 3.80 -10.17
C LEU A 56 0.24 2.82 -11.34
N HIS A 57 -0.14 1.57 -11.06
CA HIS A 57 -0.33 0.57 -12.09
C HIS A 57 -1.41 0.98 -13.10
N CYS A 58 -2.54 1.50 -12.64
CA CYS A 58 -3.63 1.98 -13.49
C CYS A 58 -3.22 3.20 -14.34
N ALA A 59 -2.35 4.05 -13.82
CA ALA A 59 -1.73 5.17 -14.54
C ALA A 59 -0.57 4.74 -15.48
N GLY A 60 -0.32 3.43 -15.62
CA GLY A 60 0.69 2.88 -16.53
C GLY A 60 2.11 2.88 -15.96
N TYR A 61 2.29 3.10 -14.67
CA TYR A 61 3.60 3.16 -14.01
C TYR A 61 3.91 1.87 -13.24
N ARG A 62 5.08 1.27 -13.49
CA ARG A 62 5.63 0.14 -12.72
C ARG A 62 6.90 0.56 -11.98
N PRO A 63 6.89 0.64 -10.63
CA PRO A 63 8.09 0.91 -9.84
C PRO A 63 9.14 -0.19 -10.03
N VAL A 64 10.35 0.16 -10.45
CA VAL A 64 11.47 -0.79 -10.65
C VAL A 64 12.70 -0.42 -9.82
N GLY A 65 13.51 -1.44 -9.46
CA GLY A 65 14.79 -1.29 -8.78
C GLY A 65 14.70 -1.07 -7.27
N ASP A 66 15.85 -0.70 -6.69
CA ASP A 66 15.96 -0.46 -5.25
C ASP A 66 15.18 0.79 -4.80
N GLY A 67 14.56 0.70 -3.64
CA GLY A 67 13.73 1.78 -3.09
C GLY A 67 12.34 1.87 -3.70
N ARG A 68 11.82 0.79 -4.32
CA ARG A 68 10.45 0.73 -4.89
C ARG A 68 9.37 1.26 -3.95
N HIS A 69 9.47 0.97 -2.65
CA HIS A 69 8.50 1.41 -1.64
C HIS A 69 8.44 2.94 -1.53
N ILE A 70 9.61 3.58 -1.54
CA ILE A 70 9.72 5.05 -1.49
C ILE A 70 9.12 5.64 -2.77
N THR A 71 9.44 5.05 -3.92
CA THR A 71 8.90 5.50 -5.21
C THR A 71 7.38 5.36 -5.28
N VAL A 72 6.81 4.28 -4.74
CA VAL A 72 5.35 4.09 -4.67
C VAL A 72 4.69 5.23 -3.92
N PHE A 73 5.12 5.51 -2.68
CA PHE A 73 4.48 6.55 -1.87
C PHE A 73 4.76 7.96 -2.40
N GLN A 74 5.95 8.24 -2.95
CA GLN A 74 6.24 9.54 -3.55
C GLN A 74 5.39 9.83 -4.79
N ALA A 75 5.03 8.81 -5.57
CA ALA A 75 4.23 8.98 -6.77
C ALA A 75 2.71 8.93 -6.49
N LEU A 76 2.28 8.43 -5.33
CA LEU A 76 0.87 8.32 -4.97
C LEU A 76 0.09 9.64 -5.11
N PRO A 77 0.55 10.78 -4.55
CA PRO A 77 -0.17 12.05 -4.68
C PRO A 77 -0.18 12.60 -6.11
N LEU A 78 0.81 12.21 -6.93
CA LEU A 78 0.87 12.60 -8.35
C LEU A 78 -0.18 11.87 -9.19
N VAL A 79 -0.71 10.75 -8.69
CA VAL A 79 -1.69 9.91 -9.40
C VAL A 79 -3.09 10.07 -8.83
N MET A 80 -3.23 10.04 -7.50
CA MET A 80 -4.54 10.11 -6.85
C MET A 80 -4.97 11.52 -6.45
N GLY A 81 -4.06 12.49 -6.40
CA GLY A 81 -4.34 13.86 -5.95
C GLY A 81 -3.53 14.28 -4.73
N GLU A 82 -3.36 15.61 -4.54
CA GLU A 82 -2.54 16.19 -3.47
C GLU A 82 -3.09 15.92 -2.07
N GLU A 83 -4.37 15.60 -1.93
CA GLU A 83 -5.00 15.18 -0.68
C GLU A 83 -4.35 13.92 -0.08
N TYR A 84 -3.69 13.09 -0.90
CA TYR A 84 -2.99 11.88 -0.46
C TYR A 84 -1.55 12.14 0.02
N ASN A 85 -1.07 13.39 0.03
CA ASN A 85 0.28 13.73 0.53
C ASN A 85 0.49 13.29 1.99
N ALA A 86 -0.51 13.50 2.84
CA ALA A 86 -0.42 13.12 4.25
C ALA A 86 -0.32 11.60 4.43
N ALA A 87 -1.14 10.85 3.69
CA ALA A 87 -1.11 9.39 3.69
C ALA A 87 0.25 8.86 3.18
N ALA A 88 0.75 9.40 2.06
CA ALA A 88 2.06 9.05 1.51
C ALA A 88 3.20 9.27 2.52
N ALA A 89 3.21 10.42 3.20
CA ALA A 89 4.21 10.73 4.23
C ALA A 89 4.10 9.77 5.43
N TYR A 90 2.88 9.51 5.90
CA TYR A 90 2.62 8.56 6.99
C TYR A 90 3.13 7.16 6.66
N TYR A 91 2.84 6.63 5.47
CA TYR A 91 3.30 5.30 5.08
C TYR A 91 4.82 5.20 4.88
N ASP A 92 5.50 6.27 4.47
CA ASP A 92 6.98 6.27 4.45
C ASP A 92 7.58 6.25 5.87
N VAL A 93 6.92 6.89 6.85
CA VAL A 93 7.30 6.74 8.28
C VAL A 93 7.13 5.29 8.72
N CYS A 94 5.99 4.66 8.42
CA CYS A 94 5.75 3.25 8.74
C CYS A 94 6.77 2.31 8.07
N ARG A 95 7.20 2.59 6.84
CA ARG A 95 8.27 1.84 6.16
C ARG A 95 9.55 1.81 6.99
N ARG A 96 9.95 2.97 7.53
CA ARG A 96 11.16 3.08 8.37
C ARG A 96 11.00 2.29 9.65
N LYS A 97 9.86 2.41 10.33
CA LYS A 97 9.56 1.65 11.56
C LYS A 97 9.62 0.13 11.33
N ARG A 98 9.02 -0.36 10.23
CA ARG A 98 9.08 -1.77 9.84
C ARG A 98 10.52 -2.28 9.72
N HIS A 99 11.37 -1.50 9.04
CA HIS A 99 12.78 -1.83 8.89
C HIS A 99 13.55 -1.80 10.24
N GLU A 100 13.13 -0.96 11.19
CA GLU A 100 13.74 -0.94 12.53
C GLU A 100 13.31 -2.14 13.37
N ALA A 101 12.03 -2.53 13.31
CA ALA A 101 11.50 -3.72 13.98
C ALA A 101 12.14 -5.02 13.45
N GLU A 102 12.37 -5.13 12.14
CA GLU A 102 12.99 -6.32 11.53
C GLU A 102 14.47 -6.51 11.91
N TYR A 103 15.24 -5.42 12.08
CA TYR A 103 16.71 -5.51 12.11
C TYR A 103 17.38 -5.01 13.40
N ARG A 104 16.69 -4.30 14.30
CA ARG A 104 17.35 -3.67 15.47
C ARG A 104 16.94 -4.24 16.82
N ARG A 105 15.64 -4.31 17.14
CA ARG A 105 15.14 -4.80 18.45
C ARG A 105 13.72 -5.34 18.32
N VAL A 106 13.48 -6.53 18.87
CA VAL A 106 12.13 -7.11 19.00
C VAL A 106 11.29 -6.26 19.96
N GLY A 107 10.01 -6.04 19.63
CA GLY A 107 9.03 -5.38 20.51
C GLY A 107 9.08 -3.86 20.51
N GLN A 108 9.47 -3.24 19.38
CA GLN A 108 9.40 -1.77 19.24
C GLN A 108 8.02 -1.28 18.80
N ILE A 109 7.22 -2.14 18.17
CA ILE A 109 5.86 -1.78 17.79
C ILE A 109 4.91 -2.10 18.94
N SER A 110 4.14 -1.10 19.34
CA SER A 110 3.05 -1.26 20.31
C SER A 110 1.76 -1.72 19.63
N GLU A 111 0.86 -2.35 20.40
CA GLU A 111 -0.50 -2.68 19.93
C GLU A 111 -1.27 -1.44 19.44
N HIS A 112 -1.02 -0.28 20.05
CA HIS A 112 -1.60 0.98 19.62
C HIS A 112 -1.16 1.34 18.19
N GLU A 113 0.14 1.25 17.90
CA GLU A 113 0.66 1.54 16.56
C GLU A 113 0.15 0.54 15.50
N VAL A 114 -0.04 -0.73 15.87
CA VAL A 114 -0.69 -1.71 14.99
C VAL A 114 -2.12 -1.26 14.68
N SER A 115 -2.90 -0.94 15.72
CA SER A 115 -4.30 -0.51 15.56
C SER A 115 -4.42 0.78 14.73
N GLU A 116 -3.55 1.76 14.96
CA GLU A 116 -3.50 3.00 14.17
C GLU A 116 -3.23 2.70 12.69
N LEU A 117 -2.22 1.87 12.40
CA LEU A 117 -1.88 1.54 11.03
C LEU A 117 -2.99 0.73 10.35
N VAL A 118 -3.56 -0.27 11.02
CA VAL A 118 -4.69 -1.07 10.50
C VAL A 118 -5.88 -0.17 10.16
N SER A 119 -6.24 0.77 11.04
CA SER A 119 -7.31 1.73 10.79
C SER A 119 -7.00 2.60 9.56
N ALA A 120 -5.81 3.20 9.51
CA ALA A 120 -5.40 4.05 8.40
C ALA A 120 -5.39 3.31 7.06
N VAL A 121 -4.94 2.04 7.05
CA VAL A 121 -4.94 1.21 5.84
C VAL A 121 -6.36 0.82 5.44
N GLY A 122 -7.28 0.59 6.38
CA GLY A 122 -8.69 0.34 6.10
C GLY A 122 -9.39 1.53 5.46
N ASP A 123 -9.12 2.74 5.94
CA ASP A 123 -9.62 3.97 5.31
C ASP A 123 -9.04 4.14 3.89
N PHE A 124 -7.75 3.85 3.73
CA PHE A 124 -7.07 3.93 2.44
C PHE A 124 -7.56 2.87 1.43
N LEU A 125 -7.88 1.66 1.88
CA LEU A 125 -8.52 0.63 1.06
C LEU A 125 -9.83 1.15 0.45
N SER A 126 -10.67 1.78 1.29
CA SER A 126 -11.93 2.37 0.86
C SER A 126 -11.69 3.49 -0.17
N ALA A 127 -10.74 4.38 0.09
CA ALA A 127 -10.38 5.46 -0.82
C ALA A 127 -9.86 4.96 -2.18
N VAL A 128 -9.02 3.91 -2.20
CA VAL A 128 -8.52 3.32 -3.46
C VAL A 128 -9.64 2.64 -4.24
N ARG A 129 -10.59 1.98 -3.57
CA ARG A 129 -11.78 1.38 -4.20
C ARG A 129 -12.66 2.45 -4.85
N GLU A 130 -12.94 3.54 -4.15
CA GLU A 130 -13.69 4.67 -4.69
C GLU A 130 -12.98 5.30 -5.89
N TRP A 131 -11.67 5.53 -5.77
CA TRP A 131 -10.85 6.08 -6.84
C TRP A 131 -10.87 5.17 -8.09
N LEU A 132 -10.77 3.85 -7.93
CA LEU A 132 -10.87 2.89 -9.04
C LEU A 132 -12.25 2.94 -9.70
N ALA A 133 -13.34 3.00 -8.93
CA ALA A 133 -14.69 3.07 -9.46
C ALA A 133 -14.92 4.31 -10.31
N VAL A 134 -14.31 5.44 -9.93
CA VAL A 134 -14.42 6.71 -10.66
C VAL A 134 -13.51 6.75 -11.89
N ASN A 135 -12.23 6.33 -11.76
CA ASN A 135 -11.21 6.58 -12.77
C ASN A 135 -10.96 5.40 -13.71
N HIS A 136 -11.17 4.16 -13.22
CA HIS A 136 -10.87 2.94 -13.95
C HIS A 136 -11.96 1.85 -13.74
N PRO A 137 -13.25 2.16 -14.00
CA PRO A 137 -14.35 1.21 -13.76
C PRO A 137 -14.17 -0.12 -14.51
N ASN A 138 -13.56 -0.08 -15.70
CA ASN A 138 -13.27 -1.27 -16.52
C ASN A 138 -12.25 -2.23 -15.86
N LEU A 139 -11.50 -1.79 -14.85
CA LEU A 139 -10.50 -2.59 -14.14
C LEU A 139 -11.03 -3.23 -12.86
N LEU A 140 -12.27 -2.93 -12.44
CA LEU A 140 -12.85 -3.50 -11.22
C LEU A 140 -13.31 -4.96 -11.38
N GLY A 141 -13.34 -5.49 -12.61
CA GLY A 141 -13.80 -6.84 -12.91
C GLY A 141 -15.30 -7.04 -12.62
N GLU A 142 -16.03 -7.66 -13.54
CA GLU A 142 -17.27 -8.34 -13.15
C GLU A 142 -16.85 -9.50 -12.26
N GLN A 143 -17.17 -9.42 -10.96
CA GLN A 143 -17.07 -10.58 -10.09
C GLN A 143 -18.05 -11.63 -10.62
N ALA A 144 -17.53 -12.62 -11.34
CA ALA A 144 -18.25 -13.82 -11.75
C ALA A 144 -18.13 -14.90 -10.65
#